data_AF-A0A849S662-F1
#
_entry.id   AF-A0A849S662-F1
#
_cell.length_a   1.000
_cell.length_b   1.000
_cell.length_c   1.000
_cell.angle_alpha   90.00
_cell.angle_beta   90.00
_cell.angle_gamma   90.00
#
_symmetry.space_group_name_H-M   'P 1'
#
loop_
_entity.id
_entity.type
_entity.pdbx_description
1 polymer ?
#
loop_
_entity_poly.entity_id
_entity_poly.type
_entity_poly.pdbx_seq_one_letter_code
_entity_poly.pdbx_strand_id
1 'polypeptide(L)'
;VYDRAALVALPDDMRKAYTAHLLALTQTAPQLLICFEYDQALHAGPPFSICAAEVKQHYQAAYDLTLLGSSDVVGGLKGQCPATEHVWWLKPL
;
A
#
# COMPACT_ATOMS: atom_id res chain seq x y z
N VAL A 1 12.55 -4.20 2.69
CA VAL A 1 11.68 -3.22 3.38
C VAL A 1 10.40 -3.88 3.82
N TYR A 2 9.89 -3.59 5.01
CA TYR A 2 8.54 -3.98 5.42
C TYR A 2 7.71 -2.72 5.67
N ASP A 3 6.76 -2.44 4.78
CA ASP A 3 5.90 -1.25 4.85
C ASP A 3 4.46 -1.69 5.06
N ARG A 4 3.98 -1.61 6.31
CA ARG A 4 2.60 -1.97 6.69
C ARG A 4 1.73 -0.76 7.05
N ALA A 5 2.36 0.39 7.31
CA ALA A 5 1.67 1.51 7.93
C ALA A 5 2.11 2.87 7.37
N ALA A 6 3.20 2.95 6.62
CA ALA A 6 3.70 4.24 6.18
C ALA A 6 2.94 4.71 4.94
N LEU A 7 2.89 3.90 3.87
CA LEU A 7 2.18 4.31 2.66
C LEU A 7 0.70 4.62 2.91
N VAL A 8 0.01 3.77 3.68
CA VAL A 8 -1.41 3.95 4.06
C VAL A 8 -1.64 5.10 5.05
N ALA A 9 -0.60 5.68 5.68
CA ALA A 9 -0.77 6.82 6.58
C ALA A 9 -0.65 8.17 5.87
N LEU A 10 -0.23 8.18 4.60
CA LEU A 10 0.10 9.39 3.86
C LEU A 10 -1.06 9.84 2.93
N PRO A 11 -1.39 11.13 2.89
CA PRO A 11 -2.29 11.71 1.88
C PRO A 11 -1.73 11.55 0.46
N ASP A 12 -2.61 11.64 -0.55
CA ASP A 12 -2.32 11.35 -1.96
C ASP A 12 -1.13 12.13 -2.53
N ASP A 13 -1.07 13.42 -2.24
CA ASP A 13 -0.02 14.34 -2.68
C ASP A 13 1.38 13.97 -2.14
N MET A 14 1.44 13.31 -0.98
CA MET A 14 2.69 12.89 -0.35
C MET A 14 3.18 11.52 -0.81
N ARG A 15 2.28 10.62 -1.23
CA ARG A 15 2.63 9.21 -1.49
C ARG A 15 3.65 9.06 -2.61
N LYS A 16 3.54 9.85 -3.69
CA LYS A 16 4.51 9.82 -4.79
C LYS A 16 5.94 10.21 -4.35
N ALA A 17 6.06 11.25 -3.53
CA ALA A 17 7.36 11.67 -3.00
C ALA A 17 7.93 10.63 -2.02
N TYR A 18 7.05 10.05 -1.19
CA TYR A 18 7.42 8.99 -0.26
C TYR A 18 7.97 7.75 -0.96
N THR A 19 7.28 7.20 -1.96
CA THR A 19 7.75 5.97 -2.63
C THR A 19 9.04 6.20 -3.40
N ALA A 20 9.20 7.36 -4.05
CA ALA A 20 10.45 7.75 -4.70
C ALA A 20 11.62 7.86 -3.69
N HIS A 21 11.36 8.47 -2.52
CA HIS A 21 12.37 8.57 -1.47
C HIS A 21 12.75 7.20 -0.90
N LEU A 22 11.76 6.33 -0.66
CA LEU A 22 11.97 4.98 -0.14
C LEU A 22 12.82 4.14 -1.09
N LEU A 23 12.54 4.20 -2.41
CA LEU A 23 13.36 3.55 -3.44
C LEU A 23 14.82 4.00 -3.40
N ALA A 24 15.05 5.32 -3.33
CA ALA A 24 16.39 5.89 -3.31
C ALA A 24 17.16 5.52 -2.03
N LEU A 25 16.50 5.60 -0.87
CA LEU A 25 17.12 5.30 0.43
C LEU A 25 17.50 3.83 0.56
N THR A 26 16.67 2.95 0.03
CA THR A 26 16.82 1.49 0.21
C THR A 26 17.57 0.83 -0.94
N GLN A 27 17.96 1.60 -1.96
CA GLN A 27 18.58 1.09 -3.19
C GLN A 27 17.73 -0.03 -3.82
N THR A 28 16.40 0.18 -3.85
CA THR A 28 15.43 -0.79 -4.38
C THR A 28 15.56 -2.17 -3.72
N ALA A 29 15.73 -2.24 -2.40
CA ALA A 29 15.77 -3.51 -1.69
C ALA A 29 14.41 -4.24 -1.76
N PRO A 30 14.37 -5.59 -1.81
CA PRO A 30 13.10 -6.32 -1.84
C PRO A 30 12.13 -5.89 -0.73
N GLN A 31 10.85 -5.77 -1.06
CA GLN A 31 9.86 -5.15 -0.17
C GLN A 31 8.61 -6.00 0.01
N LEU A 32 8.12 -6.07 1.24
CA LEU A 32 6.79 -6.55 1.59
C LEU A 32 5.93 -5.33 1.95
N LEU A 33 4.87 -5.10 1.17
CA LEU A 33 3.95 -3.99 1.33
C LEU A 33 2.58 -4.52 1.77
N ILE A 34 2.00 -3.94 2.81
CA ILE A 34 0.62 -4.20 3.23
C ILE A 34 -0.18 -2.92 3.06
N CYS A 35 -1.28 -3.00 2.34
CA CYS A 35 -2.21 -1.89 2.16
C CYS A 35 -3.67 -2.33 2.31
N PHE A 36 -4.57 -1.36 2.45
CA PHE A 36 -6.00 -1.62 2.59
C PHE A 36 -6.75 -1.00 1.41
N GLU A 37 -7.77 -1.69 0.92
CA GLU A 37 -8.69 -1.18 -0.09
C GLU A 37 -10.11 -1.18 0.46
N TYR A 38 -10.77 -0.03 0.38
CA TYR A 38 -12.13 0.21 0.84
C TYR A 38 -12.71 1.47 0.17
N ASP A 39 -14.00 1.72 0.35
CA ASP A 39 -14.63 2.97 -0.11
C ASP A 39 -14.16 4.16 0.75
N GLN A 40 -13.24 4.96 0.22
CA GLN A 40 -12.65 6.13 0.88
C GLN A 40 -13.68 7.17 1.33
N ALA A 41 -14.89 7.19 0.75
CA ALA A 41 -15.96 8.09 1.19
C ALA A 41 -16.49 7.72 2.59
N LEU A 42 -16.33 6.46 3.02
CA LEU A 42 -16.81 5.96 4.31
C LEU A 42 -15.83 6.21 5.47
N HIS A 43 -14.55 6.45 5.17
CA HIS A 43 -13.52 6.74 6.18
C HIS A 43 -12.46 7.64 5.57
N ALA A 44 -12.17 8.80 6.16
CA ALA A 44 -11.25 9.79 5.60
C ALA A 44 -9.75 9.47 5.83
N GLY A 45 -9.44 8.30 6.39
CA GLY A 45 -8.08 7.87 6.73
C GLY A 45 -7.52 8.52 8.01
N PRO A 46 -6.30 8.12 8.43
CA PRO A 46 -5.66 6.87 8.04
C PRO A 46 -6.32 5.62 8.72
N PRO A 47 -6.08 4.40 8.19
CA PRO A 47 -5.34 4.14 6.94
C PRO A 47 -6.14 4.64 5.72
N PHE A 48 -5.48 5.26 4.74
CA PHE A 48 -6.04 5.59 3.44
C PHE A 48 -6.18 4.32 2.59
N SER A 49 -7.20 4.29 1.74
CA SER A 49 -7.45 3.25 0.77
C SER A 49 -6.44 3.36 -0.36
N ILE A 50 -5.78 2.25 -0.69
CA ILE A 50 -4.78 2.14 -1.76
C ILE A 50 -5.11 0.90 -2.58
N CYS A 51 -5.55 1.13 -3.81
CA CYS A 51 -5.90 0.06 -4.73
C CYS A 51 -4.67 -0.48 -5.47
N ALA A 52 -4.83 -1.63 -6.13
CA ALA A 52 -3.76 -2.27 -6.90
C ALA A 52 -3.18 -1.37 -8.02
N ALA A 53 -4.00 -0.51 -8.63
CA ALA A 53 -3.55 0.41 -9.67
C ALA A 53 -2.57 1.46 -9.12
N GLU A 54 -2.81 1.95 -7.91
CA GLU A 54 -1.95 2.90 -7.24
C GLU A 54 -0.63 2.26 -6.79
N VAL A 55 -0.67 1.04 -6.24
CA VAL A 55 0.56 0.28 -5.94
C VAL A 55 1.43 0.14 -7.19
N LYS A 56 0.82 -0.21 -8.33
CA LYS A 56 1.50 -0.30 -9.63
C LYS A 56 2.10 1.04 -10.04
N GLN A 57 1.34 2.13 -9.95
CA GLN A 57 1.82 3.47 -10.29
C GLN A 57 3.08 3.86 -9.51
N HIS A 58 3.18 3.46 -8.23
CA HIS A 58 4.32 3.80 -7.39
C HIS A 58 5.54 2.90 -7.59
N TYR A 59 5.36 1.62 -7.90
CA TYR A 59 6.42 0.62 -7.74
C TYR A 59 6.74 -0.19 -9.01
N GLN A 60 5.85 -0.28 -10.00
CA GLN A 60 6.04 -1.20 -11.15
C GLN A 60 7.24 -0.86 -12.04
N ALA A 61 7.75 0.37 -11.98
CA ALA A 61 8.91 0.79 -12.76
C ALA A 61 10.24 0.26 -12.18
N ALA A 62 10.27 -0.14 -10.90
CA ALA A 62 11.47 -0.60 -10.21
C ALA A 62 11.35 -2.03 -9.65
N TYR A 63 10.12 -2.55 -9.56
CA TYR A 63 9.83 -3.88 -9.01
C TYR A 63 8.91 -4.69 -9.93
N ASP A 64 9.10 -6.00 -9.94
CA ASP A 64 8.08 -6.98 -10.27
C ASP A 64 7.15 -7.18 -9.05
N LEU A 65 5.84 -7.11 -9.28
CA LEU A 65 4.82 -7.01 -8.23
C LEU A 65 3.99 -8.29 -8.17
N THR A 66 4.08 -9.03 -7.06
CA THR A 66 3.25 -10.22 -6.81
C THR A 66 2.28 -9.96 -5.66
N LEU A 67 0.98 -10.09 -5.90
CA LEU A 67 -0.01 -10.14 -4.83
C LEU A 67 0.09 -11.50 -4.14
N LEU A 68 0.54 -11.52 -2.89
CA LEU A 68 0.69 -12.74 -2.09
C LEU A 68 -0.61 -13.15 -1.39
N GLY A 69 -1.45 -12.18 -1.05
CA GLY A 69 -2.68 -12.43 -0.32
C GLY A 69 -3.63 -11.23 -0.38
N SER A 70 -4.92 -11.54 -0.34
CA SER A 70 -6.01 -10.59 -0.25
C SER A 70 -7.07 -11.20 0.64
N SER A 71 -7.42 -10.52 1.72
CA SER A 71 -8.44 -11.02 2.65
C SER A 71 -9.21 -9.88 3.28
N ASP A 72 -10.48 -10.11 3.55
CA ASP A 72 -11.31 -9.14 4.26
C ASP A 72 -10.78 -8.91 5.68
N VAL A 73 -10.77 -7.64 6.09
CA VAL A 73 -10.47 -7.25 7.47
C VAL A 73 -11.66 -7.64 8.33
N VAL A 74 -11.46 -8.61 9.23
CA VAL A 74 -12.52 -9.08 10.14
C VAL A 74 -13.02 -7.91 11.00
N GLY A 75 -14.32 -7.64 10.92
CA GLY A 75 -14.95 -6.49 11.60
C GLY A 75 -14.78 -5.15 10.87
N GLY A 76 -14.13 -5.13 9.71
CA GLY A 76 -13.87 -3.91 8.94
C GLY A 76 -12.84 -2.97 9.58
N LEU A 77 -12.44 -1.94 8.84
CA LEU A 77 -11.61 -0.87 9.38
C LEU A 77 -12.36 -0.12 10.49
N LYS A 78 -11.78 -0.13 11.69
CA LYS A 78 -12.31 0.49 12.91
C LYS A 78 -13.76 0.09 13.24
N GLY A 79 -14.23 -1.07 12.80
CA GLY A 79 -15.60 -1.51 13.05
C GLY A 79 -16.67 -0.87 12.15
N GLN A 80 -16.28 -0.06 11.16
CA GLN A 80 -17.20 0.87 10.48
C GLN A 80 -17.21 0.72 8.96
N CYS A 81 -16.10 0.30 8.36
CA CYS A 81 -15.96 0.25 6.91
C CYS A 81 -15.45 -1.14 6.47
N PRO A 82 -16.22 -1.89 5.66
CA PRO A 82 -15.70 -3.09 5.01
C PRO A 82 -14.43 -2.76 4.24
N ALA A 83 -13.38 -3.53 4.49
CA ALA A 83 -12.08 -3.29 3.89
C ALA A 83 -11.40 -4.62 3.60
N THR A 84 -10.58 -4.63 2.55
CA THR A 84 -9.74 -5.75 2.17
C THR A 84 -8.28 -5.38 2.43
N GLU A 85 -7.54 -6.24 3.12
CA GLU A 85 -6.09 -6.12 3.26
C GLU A 85 -5.41 -6.86 2.10
N HIS A 86 -4.48 -6.17 1.45
CA HIS A 86 -3.64 -6.72 0.38
C HIS A 86 -2.19 -6.81 0.83
N VAL A 87 -1.57 -7.96 0.59
CA VAL A 87 -0.15 -8.21 0.87
C VAL A 87 0.60 -8.37 -0.44
N TRP A 88 1.53 -7.47 -0.72
CA TRP A 88 2.32 -7.43 -1.93
C TRP A 88 3.78 -7.76 -1.66
N TRP A 89 4.34 -8.61 -2.51
CA TRP A 89 5.78 -8.81 -2.64
C TRP A 89 6.31 -8.01 -3.84
N LEU A 90 7.30 -7.17 -3.56
CA LEU A 90 7.98 -6.30 -4.51
C LEU A 90 9.40 -6.84 -4.69
N LYS A 91 9.63 -7.53 -5.81
CA LYS A 91 10.94 -8.08 -6.17
C LYS A 91 11.67 -7.10 -7.10
N PRO A 92 12.91 -6.67 -6.80
CA PRO A 92 13.62 -5.72 -7.66
C PRO A 92 13.77 -6.27 -9.08
N LEU A 93 13.63 -5.41 -10.08
CA LEU A 93 13.85 -5.74 -11.50
C LEU A 93 15.32 -6.06 -11.80
#